data_AF-J9BVE0-F1
#
_entry.id   AF-J9BVE0-F1
#
_cell.length_a   1.000
_cell.length_b   1.000
_cell.length_c   1.000
_cell.angle_alpha   90.00
_cell.angle_beta   90.00
_cell.angle_gamma   90.00
#
_symmetry.space_group_name_H-M   'P 1'
#
loop_
_entity.id
_entity.type
_entity.pdbx_description
1 polymer ?
#
loop_
_entity_poly.entity_id
_entity_poly.type
_entity_poly.pdbx_seq_one_letter_code
_entity_poly.pdbx_strand_id
1 'polypeptide(L)'
;MNVQAKVDWVGTPKPYIYKDDVTYDAIAIDFSLTNDDNRYKLIVLKSEENTHYKLVQYGIKPGSQKPFPIDIPFEQEMLPLIKQILNDPYVEAILKEARF
;
A
#
# COMPACT_ATOMS: atom_id res chain seq x y z
N MET A 1 7.07 -9.13 -7.01
CA MET A 1 7.55 -8.00 -6.21
C MET A 1 8.84 -8.41 -5.52
N ASN A 2 9.91 -7.62 -5.62
CA ASN A 2 11.13 -7.86 -4.85
C ASN A 2 11.04 -7.13 -3.50
N VAL A 3 10.74 -7.86 -2.41
CA VAL A 3 10.55 -7.28 -1.07
C VAL A 3 11.82 -6.68 -0.46
N GLN A 4 12.99 -6.99 -1.03
CA GLN A 4 14.28 -6.45 -0.61
C GLN A 4 14.68 -5.18 -1.38
N ALA A 5 13.93 -4.83 -2.43
CA ALA A 5 14.18 -3.60 -3.18
C ALA A 5 13.81 -2.37 -2.33
N LYS A 6 14.51 -1.26 -2.57
CA LYS A 6 14.20 0.00 -1.91
C LYS A 6 12.90 0.58 -2.49
N VAL A 7 12.13 1.25 -1.63
CA VAL A 7 11.07 2.16 -2.09
C VAL A 7 11.70 3.32 -2.85
N ASP A 8 11.25 3.52 -4.09
CA ASP A 8 11.73 4.57 -4.99
C ASP A 8 10.86 5.83 -4.91
N TRP A 9 9.55 5.63 -4.80
CA TRP A 9 8.58 6.71 -4.68
C TRP A 9 7.40 6.27 -3.81
N VAL A 10 6.87 7.20 -3.03
CA VAL A 10 5.63 7.06 -2.25
C VAL A 10 4.63 8.14 -2.64
N GLY A 11 3.38 7.75 -2.80
CA GLY A 11 2.26 8.63 -3.04
C GLY A 11 1.63 9.14 -1.75
N THR A 12 0.78 10.17 -1.88
CA THR A 12 0.01 10.71 -0.76
C THR A 12 -0.93 9.65 -0.18
N PRO A 13 -0.91 9.40 1.14
CA PRO A 13 -1.91 8.57 1.81
C PRO A 13 -3.32 9.11 1.58
N LYS A 14 -4.26 8.22 1.26
CA LYS A 14 -5.66 8.58 0.98
C LYS A 14 -6.62 7.64 1.69
N PRO A 15 -7.79 8.12 2.15
CA PRO A 15 -8.86 7.24 2.61
C PRO A 15 -9.16 6.17 1.56
N TYR A 16 -9.34 4.94 2.01
CA TYR A 16 -9.65 3.81 1.16
C TYR A 16 -10.97 3.19 1.62
N ILE A 17 -11.93 3.02 0.71
CA ILE A 17 -13.17 2.32 1.03
C ILE A 17 -12.92 0.83 0.80
N TYR A 18 -12.70 0.12 1.89
CA TYR A 18 -12.56 -1.33 1.86
C TYR A 18 -13.96 -1.96 1.90
N LYS A 19 -14.36 -2.63 0.81
CA LYS A 19 -15.69 -3.26 0.68
C LYS A 19 -15.69 -4.65 1.31
N ASP A 20 -15.70 -4.71 2.64
CA ASP A 20 -16.04 -5.92 3.40
C ASP A 20 -17.07 -5.55 4.49
N ASP A 21 -17.72 -6.55 5.10
CA ASP A 21 -18.78 -6.39 6.11
C ASP A 21 -18.32 -5.72 7.43
N VAL A 22 -17.02 -5.46 7.56
CA VAL A 22 -16.39 -4.79 8.71
C VAL A 22 -15.94 -3.40 8.29
N THR A 23 -16.39 -2.37 9.02
CA THR A 23 -15.95 -0.98 8.80
C THR A 23 -14.52 -0.83 9.30
N TYR A 24 -13.54 -0.82 8.39
CA TYR A 24 -12.17 -0.47 8.70
C TYR A 24 -11.93 1.01 8.39
N ASP A 25 -11.18 1.68 9.27
CA ASP A 25 -10.48 2.91 8.88
C ASP A 25 -9.30 2.48 8.01
N ALA A 26 -9.48 2.62 6.71
CA ALA A 26 -8.55 2.12 5.72
C ALA A 26 -7.87 3.26 4.98
N ILE A 27 -6.57 3.10 4.76
CA ILE A 27 -5.72 4.06 4.05
C ILE A 27 -5.01 3.34 2.93
N ALA A 28 -4.97 3.95 1.76
CA ALA A 28 -4.18 3.48 0.63
C ALA A 28 -2.99 4.42 0.38
N ILE A 29 -1.84 3.82 0.11
CA ILE A 29 -0.59 4.50 -0.23
C ILE A 29 -0.03 3.83 -1.49
N ASP A 30 -0.02 4.54 -2.61
CA ASP A 30 0.63 4.05 -3.83
C ASP A 30 2.15 4.16 -3.70
N PHE A 31 2.91 3.23 -4.26
CA PHE A 31 4.38 3.28 -4.24
C PHE A 31 5.01 2.56 -5.44
N SER A 32 6.31 2.78 -5.66
CA SER A 32 7.15 2.01 -6.59
C SER A 32 8.44 1.55 -5.93
N LEU A 33 9.06 0.52 -6.51
CA LEU A 33 10.33 -0.04 -6.06
C LEU A 33 11.43 0.28 -7.07
N THR A 34 12.66 0.42 -6.59
CA THR A 34 13.82 0.63 -7.47
C THR A 34 14.02 -0.59 -8.37
N ASN A 35 14.26 -0.35 -9.66
CA ASN A 35 14.44 -1.39 -10.69
C ASN A 35 13.20 -2.32 -10.86
N ASP A 36 12.01 -1.81 -10.57
CA ASP A 36 10.74 -2.49 -10.81
C ASP A 36 9.79 -1.55 -11.55
N ASP A 37 9.37 -1.92 -12.75
CA ASP A 37 8.46 -1.11 -13.57
C ASP A 37 7.00 -1.17 -13.09
N ASN A 38 6.71 -2.04 -12.12
CA ASN A 38 5.38 -2.16 -11.57
C ASN A 38 5.04 -1.03 -10.58
N ARG A 39 3.76 -0.69 -10.52
CA ARG A 39 3.20 0.17 -9.49
C ARG A 39 2.51 -0.70 -8.45
N TYR A 40 2.62 -0.29 -7.19
CA TYR A 40 2.05 -1.00 -6.06
C TYR A 40 1.17 -0.07 -5.23
N LYS A 41 0.30 -0.68 -4.43
CA LYS A 41 -0.50 -0.01 -3.41
C LYS A 41 -0.40 -0.79 -2.11
N LEU A 42 -0.04 -0.10 -1.04
CA LEU A 42 -0.20 -0.55 0.34
C LEU A 42 -1.56 -0.09 0.84
N ILE A 43 -2.36 -1.03 1.32
CA ILE A 43 -3.62 -0.77 2.03
C ILE A 43 -3.38 -1.10 3.49
N VAL A 44 -3.53 -0.10 4.35
CA VAL A 44 -3.48 -0.22 5.81
C VAL A 44 -4.91 -0.27 6.29
N LEU A 45 -5.30 -1.36 6.93
CA LEU A 45 -6.62 -1.56 7.52
C LEU A 45 -6.47 -1.47 9.04
N LYS A 46 -6.97 -0.41 9.65
CA LYS A 46 -7.01 -0.27 11.12
C LYS A 46 -8.37 -0.69 11.63
N SER A 47 -8.39 -1.60 12.61
CA SER A 47 -9.51 -1.82 13.53
C SER A 47 -9.07 -1.42 14.94
N GLU A 48 -10.02 -1.31 15.87
CA GLU A 48 -9.75 -0.90 17.26
C GLU A 48 -8.64 -1.74 17.93
N GLU A 49 -8.53 -3.02 17.56
CA GLU A 49 -7.61 -3.95 18.20
C GLU A 49 -6.38 -4.30 17.36
N ASN A 50 -6.42 -4.12 16.03
CA ASN A 50 -5.39 -4.63 15.13
C ASN A 50 -5.16 -3.77 13.89
N THR A 51 -3.93 -3.77 13.38
CA THR A 51 -3.59 -3.23 12.07
C THR A 51 -3.26 -4.36 11.11
N HIS A 52 -3.96 -4.42 9.98
CA HIS A 52 -3.69 -5.37 8.91
C HIS A 52 -3.14 -4.64 7.69
N TYR A 53 -2.26 -5.32 6.95
CA TYR A 53 -1.67 -4.79 5.73
C TYR A 53 -2.05 -5.65 4.54
N LYS A 54 -2.39 -5.00 3.44
CA LYS A 54 -2.56 -5.65 2.14
C LYS A 54 -1.72 -4.94 1.10
N LEU A 55 -1.12 -5.72 0.21
CA LEU A 55 -0.33 -5.20 -0.90
C LEU A 55 -1.00 -5.62 -2.21
N VAL A 56 -1.11 -4.67 -3.12
CA VAL A 56 -1.70 -4.86 -4.44
C VAL A 56 -0.70 -4.39 -5.48
N GLN A 57 -0.51 -5.19 -6.52
CA GLN A 57 0.22 -4.79 -7.72
C GLN A 57 -0.76 -4.31 -8.78
N TYR A 58 -0.47 -3.19 -9.43
CA TYR A 58 -1.18 -2.80 -10.64
C TYR A 58 -0.56 -3.53 -11.83
N GLY A 59 -1.23 -4.58 -12.28
CA GLY A 59 -0.81 -5.35 -13.46
C GLY A 59 -1.25 -4.68 -14.76
N ILE A 60 -0.41 -4.79 -15.78
CA ILE A 60 -0.79 -4.50 -17.17
C ILE A 60 -1.38 -5.78 -17.75
N LYS A 61 -2.67 -5.76 -18.11
CA LYS A 61 -3.33 -6.87 -18.81
C LYS A 61 -3.40 -6.54 -20.30
N PRO A 62 -2.85 -7.39 -21.19
CA PRO A 62 -2.97 -7.19 -22.63
C PRO A 62 -4.43 -6.99 -23.06
N GLY A 63 -4.67 -5.96 -23.89
CA GLY A 63 -6.01 -5.63 -24.39
C GLY A 63 -6.88 -4.80 -23.45
N SER A 64 -6.37 -4.36 -22.30
CA SER A 64 -7.13 -3.54 -21.37
C SER A 64 -6.56 -2.13 -21.22
N GLN A 65 -7.45 -1.14 -21.20
CA GLN A 65 -7.07 0.28 -21.09
C GLN A 65 -6.68 0.70 -19.67
N LYS A 66 -7.10 -0.05 -18.63
CA LYS A 66 -6.83 0.28 -17.24
C LYS A 66 -6.00 -0.83 -16.58
N PRO A 67 -5.00 -0.49 -15.75
CA PRO A 67 -4.31 -1.47 -14.92
C PRO A 67 -5.30 -2.22 -14.03
N PHE A 68 -5.10 -3.53 -13.84
CA PHE A 68 -5.91 -4.32 -12.91
C PHE A 68 -5.18 -4.54 -11.59
N PRO A 69 -5.88 -4.47 -10.45
CA PRO A 69 -5.30 -4.87 -9.20
C PRO A 69 -5.06 -6.39 -9.19
N ILE A 70 -3.86 -6.78 -8.79
CA ILE A 70 -3.45 -8.16 -8.51
C ILE A 70 -3.09 -8.21 -7.03
N ASP A 71 -3.86 -8.96 -6.25
CA ASP A 71 -3.58 -9.13 -4.83
C ASP A 71 -2.27 -9.89 -4.63
N ILE A 72 -1.40 -9.35 -3.79
CA ILE A 72 -0.16 -10.01 -3.39
C ILE A 72 -0.42 -10.73 -2.06
N PRO A 73 -0.21 -12.05 -1.98
CA PRO A 73 -0.26 -12.78 -0.71
C PRO A 73 0.69 -12.15 0.31
N PHE A 74 0.20 -11.94 1.52
CA PHE A 74 1.03 -11.35 2.57
C PHE A 74 2.10 -12.33 3.05
N GLU A 75 3.35 -11.88 3.07
CA GLU A 75 4.48 -12.62 3.63
C GLU A 75 5.16 -11.77 4.72
N GLN A 76 5.65 -12.39 5.79
CA GLN A 76 6.29 -11.66 6.90
C GLN A 76 7.51 -10.85 6.45
N GLU A 77 8.21 -11.30 5.40
CA GLU A 77 9.35 -10.61 4.79
C GLU A 77 8.97 -9.26 4.17
N MET A 78 7.68 -8.96 4.01
CA MET A 78 7.19 -7.67 3.52
C MET A 78 7.15 -6.59 4.61
N LEU A 79 7.25 -6.96 5.90
CA LEU A 79 7.18 -6.02 7.01
C LEU A 79 8.25 -4.90 6.97
N PRO A 80 9.53 -5.16 6.64
CA PRO A 80 10.53 -4.09 6.49
C PRO A 80 10.15 -3.06 5.43
N LEU A 81 9.63 -3.52 4.28
CA LEU A 81 9.17 -2.65 3.20
C LEU A 81 7.99 -1.79 3.66
N ILE A 82 7.00 -2.39 4.33
CA ILE A 82 5.84 -1.68 4.88
C ILE A 82 6.31 -0.62 5.87
N LYS A 83 7.23 -0.96 6.79
CA LYS A 83 7.80 0.01 7.74
C LYS A 83 8.53 1.15 7.05
N GLN A 84 9.27 0.87 5.97
CA GLN A 84 9.93 1.91 5.18
C GLN A 84 8.92 2.92 4.60
N ILE A 85 7.80 2.43 4.07
CA ILE A 85 6.74 3.30 3.52
C ILE A 85 6.07 4.12 4.62
N LEU A 86 5.72 3.49 5.75
CA LEU A 86 4.99 4.16 6.84
C LEU A 86 5.84 5.18 7.61
N ASN A 87 7.15 4.96 7.67
CA ASN A 87 8.11 5.88 8.29
C ASN A 87 8.69 6.90 7.29
N ASP A 88 8.19 6.94 6.05
CA ASP A 88 8.56 8.01 5.14
C ASP A 88 8.09 9.36 5.73
N PRO A 89 8.95 10.38 5.81
CA PRO A 89 8.60 11.64 6.48
C PRO A 89 7.37 12.33 5.90
N TYR A 90 7.15 12.22 4.58
CA TYR A 90 5.99 12.79 3.93
C TYR A 90 4.72 11.99 4.28
N VAL A 91 4.79 10.66 4.22
CA VAL A 91 3.69 9.78 4.63
C VAL A 91 3.30 10.04 6.09
N GLU A 92 4.27 10.06 7.01
CA GLU A 92 4.03 10.33 8.43
C GLU A 92 3.34 11.68 8.65
N ALA A 93 3.77 12.72 7.96
CA ALA A 93 3.20 14.05 8.10
C ALA A 93 1.72 14.07 7.69
N ILE A 94 1.39 13.46 6.56
CA ILE A 94 0.01 13.39 6.06
C ILE A 94 -0.88 12.56 6.99
N LEU A 95 -0.37 11.42 7.49
CA LEU A 95 -1.12 10.57 8.42
C LEU A 95 -1.43 11.31 9.73
N LYS A 96 -0.50 12.12 10.24
CA LYS A 96 -0.69 12.95 11.46
C LYS A 96 -1.67 14.10 11.22
N GLU A 97 -1.59 14.78 10.07
CA GLU A 97 -2.47 15.91 9.74
C GLU A 97 -3.93 15.47 9.57
N ALA A 98 -4.15 14.33 8.91
CA ALA A 98 -5.48 13.82 8.62
C ALA A 98 -6.21 13.19 9.83
N ARG A 99 -5.60 13.19 11.04
CA ARG A 99 -6.14 12.57 12.27
C ARG A 99 -6.61 11.11 12.07
N PHE A 100 -5.84 10.32 11.33
CA PHE A 100 -6.05 8.86 11.21
C PHE A 100 -5.46 8.07 12.39
#